data_AF-A0A9E2DSW1-F1
#
_entry.id   AF-A0A9E2DSW1-F1
#
_cell.length_a   1.000
_cell.length_b   1.000
_cell.length_c   1.000
_cell.angle_alpha   90.00
_cell.angle_beta   90.00
_cell.angle_gamma   90.00
#
_symmetry.space_group_name_H-M   'P 1'
#
loop_
_entity.id
_entity.type
_entity.pdbx_description
1 polymer ?
#
loop_
_entity_poly.entity_id
_entity_poly.type
_entity_poly.pdbx_seq_one_letter_code
_entity_poly.pdbx_strand_id
1 'polypeptide(L)' 'MTTVAIIQARMGSARLPGKVLMELAGRPVLAHVVGAAGKTAGVDKVVVATSLQAGDDALAAWCAERDVACFRGSESDVL' A
#
# COMPACT_ATOMS: atom_id res chain seq x y z
N MET A 1 -18.54 9.17 12.52
CA MET A 1 -18.17 8.73 11.15
C MET A 1 -16.68 8.43 11.17
N THR A 2 -16.24 7.29 10.65
CA THR A 2 -14.82 6.97 10.55
C THR A 2 -14.39 7.09 9.10
N THR A 3 -13.34 7.86 8.85
CA THR A 3 -12.77 8.10 7.52
C THR A 3 -11.52 7.24 7.35
N VAL A 4 -11.53 6.37 6.35
CA VAL A 4 -10.42 5.47 6.05
C VAL A 4 -9.81 5.84 4.70
N ALA A 5 -8.50 6.05 4.65
CA ALA A 5 -7.75 6.19 3.43
C ALA A 5 -7.27 4.82 2.95
N ILE A 6 -7.75 4.38 1.78
CA ILE A 6 -7.34 3.12 1.17
C ILE A 6 -6.30 3.41 0.07
N ILE A 7 -5.11 2.85 0.22
CA ILE A 7 -4.03 2.93 -0.77
C ILE A 7 -3.99 1.61 -1.53
N GLN A 8 -4.51 1.59 -2.75
CA GLN A 8 -4.37 0.44 -3.62
C GLN A 8 -2.94 0.36 -4.19
N ALA A 9 -2.26 -0.76 -3.96
CA ALA A 9 -0.88 -0.94 -4.38
C ALA A 9 -0.62 -2.37 -4.86
N ARG A 10 0.16 -2.49 -5.94
CA ARG A 10 0.64 -3.77 -6.50
C ARG A 10 2.07 -3.62 -7.02
N MET A 11 2.83 -4.69 -6.95
CA MET A 11 4.19 -4.82 -7.48
C MET A 11 4.19 -4.88 -9.02
N GLY A 12 3.12 -5.42 -9.61
CA GLY A 12 2.91 -5.58 -11.06
C GLY A 12 2.67 -4.26 -11.81
N SER A 13 3.70 -3.44 -11.99
CA SER A 13 3.65 -2.26 -12.86
C SER A 13 4.30 -2.55 -14.22
N ALA A 14 3.57 -2.30 -15.31
CA ALA A 14 4.08 -2.55 -16.67
C ALA A 14 5.18 -1.58 -17.12
N ARG A 15 5.16 -0.31 -16.65
CA ARG A 15 6.11 0.74 -17.06
C ARG A 15 7.31 0.86 -16.13
N LEU A 16 7.12 0.61 -14.84
CA LEU A 16 8.18 0.66 -13.84
C LEU A 16 7.95 -0.45 -12.80
N PRO A 17 8.36 -1.70 -13.12
CA PRO A 17 8.17 -2.84 -12.23
C PRO A 17 8.70 -2.57 -10.82
N GLY A 18 7.93 -2.96 -9.80
CA GLY A 18 8.33 -2.77 -8.41
C GLY A 18 8.30 -1.33 -7.90
N LYS A 19 7.71 -0.37 -8.65
CA LYS A 19 7.65 1.06 -8.27
C LYS A 19 7.19 1.35 -6.85
N VAL A 20 6.33 0.49 -6.27
CA VAL A 20 5.74 0.70 -4.94
C VAL A 20 6.77 0.57 -3.83
N LEU A 21 7.68 -0.39 -3.96
CA LEU A 21 8.76 -0.63 -3.00
C LEU A 21 10.12 -0.08 -3.45
N MET A 22 10.16 0.57 -4.62
CA MET A 22 11.35 1.28 -5.09
C MET A 22 11.73 2.39 -4.12
N GLU A 23 13.02 2.49 -3.80
CA GLU A 23 13.56 3.57 -2.98
C GLU A 23 13.42 4.92 -3.69
N LEU A 24 12.87 5.90 -2.96
CA LEU A 24 12.76 7.29 -3.37
C LEU A 24 13.17 8.15 -2.17
N ALA A 25 14.24 8.93 -2.29
CA ALA A 25 14.71 9.80 -1.21
C ALA A 25 14.90 9.07 0.15
N GLY A 26 15.47 7.86 0.12
CA GLY A 26 15.86 7.10 1.31
C GLY A 26 14.74 6.32 2.02
N ARG A 27 13.57 6.21 1.39
CA ARG A 27 12.53 5.25 1.80
C ARG A 27 11.71 4.78 0.60
N PRO A 28 10.98 3.66 0.70
CA PRO A 28 10.15 3.19 -0.40
C PRO A 28 9.05 4.18 -0.77
N VAL A 29 8.67 4.26 -2.06
CA VAL A 29 7.57 5.11 -2.54
C VAL A 29 6.31 4.96 -1.68
N LEU A 30 5.94 3.73 -1.33
CA LEU A 30 4.80 3.45 -0.45
C LEU A 30 4.90 4.12 0.92
N ALA A 31 6.10 4.18 1.51
CA ALA A 31 6.34 4.82 2.80
C ALA A 31 6.00 6.31 2.76
N HIS A 32 6.26 6.99 1.62
CA HIS A 32 5.85 8.36 1.42
C HIS A 32 4.33 8.50 1.41
N VAL A 33 3.64 7.63 0.67
CA VAL A 33 2.18 7.69 0.49
C VAL A 33 1.46 7.38 1.80
N VAL A 34 1.83 6.29 2.48
CA VAL A 34 1.26 5.91 3.79
C VAL A 34 1.49 7.01 4.82
N GLY A 35 2.72 7.54 4.90
CA GLY A 35 3.07 8.59 5.84
C GLY A 35 2.37 9.92 5.56
N ALA A 36 2.11 10.26 4.30
CA ALA A 36 1.32 11.43 3.94
C ALA A 36 -0.16 11.24 4.29
N ALA A 37 -0.75 10.09 3.93
CA ALA A 37 -2.14 9.78 4.23
C ALA A 37 -2.44 9.80 5.73
N GLY A 38 -1.54 9.25 6.55
CA GLY A 38 -1.70 9.23 8.01
C GLY A 38 -1.53 10.59 8.69
N LYS A 39 -0.98 11.60 8.00
CA LYS A 39 -0.87 12.99 8.49
C LYS A 39 -2.00 13.90 8.01
N THR A 40 -2.86 13.40 7.13
CA THR A 40 -3.97 14.18 6.57
C THR A 40 -5.05 14.40 7.62
N ALA A 41 -5.42 15.66 7.83
CA ALA A 41 -6.50 16.01 8.75
C ALA A 41 -7.82 15.34 8.33
N GLY A 42 -8.49 14.69 9.28
CA GLY A 42 -9.76 13.99 9.05
C GLY A 42 -9.64 12.56 8.51
N VAL A 43 -8.42 12.02 8.35
CA VAL A 43 -8.19 10.58 8.10
C VAL A 43 -7.94 9.89 9.43
N ASP A 44 -8.80 8.94 9.80
CA ASP A 44 -8.67 8.18 11.05
C ASP A 44 -7.78 6.95 10.91
N LYS A 45 -7.76 6.35 9.70
CA LYS A 45 -7.04 5.10 9.43
C LYS A 45 -6.48 5.08 8.00
N VAL A 46 -5.34 4.42 7.83
CA VAL A 46 -4.74 4.13 6.52
C VAL A 46 -4.67 2.62 6.34
N VAL A 47 -5.13 2.12 5.20
CA VAL A 47 -5.08 0.70 4.85
C VAL A 47 -4.47 0.56 3.46
N VAL A 48 -3.50 -0.34 3.30
CA VAL A 48 -2.97 -0.73 2.00
C VAL A 48 -3.79 -1.90 1.47
N ALA A 49 -4.42 -1.75 0.30
CA ALA A 49 -5.10 -2.83 -0.40
C ALA A 49 -4.20 -3.38 -1.51
N THR A 50 -3.91 -4.68 -1.48
CA THR A 50 -3.08 -5.36 -2.48
C THR A 50 -3.71 -6.69 -2.89
N SER A 51 -3.10 -7.43 -3.80
CA SER A 51 -3.66 -8.69 -4.30
C SER A 51 -3.22 -9.92 -3.50
N LEU A 52 -3.92 -11.02 -3.71
CA LEU A 52 -3.52 -12.37 -3.29
C LEU A 52 -2.43 -12.98 -4.19
N GLN A 53 -2.00 -12.31 -5.26
CA GLN A 53 -0.95 -12.83 -6.13
C GLN A 53 0.39 -12.86 -5.41
N ALA A 54 1.19 -13.91 -5.65
CA ALA A 54 2.52 -14.06 -5.05
C ALA A 54 3.46 -12.89 -5.36
N GLY A 55 3.25 -12.23 -6.51
CA GLY A 55 4.00 -11.02 -6.89
C GLY A 55 3.86 -9.86 -5.88
N ASP A 56 2.78 -9.84 -5.10
CA ASP A 56 2.51 -8.80 -4.09
C ASP A 56 2.91 -9.22 -2.66
N ASP A 57 3.52 -10.40 -2.46
CA ASP A 57 3.92 -10.88 -1.13
C ASP A 57 4.93 -9.94 -0.45
N ALA A 58 5.89 -9.41 -1.21
CA ALA A 58 6.86 -8.45 -0.70
C ALA A 58 6.21 -7.16 -0.18
N LEU A 59 5.12 -6.73 -0.83
CA LEU A 59 4.35 -5.56 -0.43
C LEU A 59 3.55 -5.83 0.85
N ALA A 60 2.94 -7.01 0.97
CA ALA A 60 2.26 -7.42 2.20
C ALA A 60 3.24 -7.55 3.38
N ALA A 61 4.41 -8.15 3.17
CA ALA A 61 5.47 -8.26 4.16
C ALA A 61 5.96 -6.87 4.62
N TRP A 62 6.19 -5.95 3.68
CA TRP A 62 6.58 -4.58 3.99
C TRP A 62 5.58 -3.88 4.91
N CYS A 63 4.27 -4.09 4.68
CA CYS A 63 3.22 -3.55 5.53
C CYS A 63 3.25 -4.15 6.94
N ALA A 64 3.37 -5.48 7.05
CA ALA A 64 3.42 -6.19 8.32
C ALA A 64 4.63 -5.78 9.19
N GLU A 65 5.82 -5.64 8.59
CA GLU A 65 7.04 -5.20 9.28
C GLU A 65 6.92 -3.79 9.89
N ARG A 66 6.01 -2.96 9.37
CA ARG A 66 5.86 -1.54 9.75
C ARG A 66 4.53 -1.25 10.44
N ASP A 67 3.79 -2.29 10.81
CA ASP A 67 2.47 -2.18 11.42
C ASP A 67 1.49 -1.30 10.61
N VAL A 68 1.57 -1.41 9.28
CA VAL A 68 0.64 -0.76 8.36
C VAL A 68 -0.48 -1.74 8.05
N ALA A 69 -1.73 -1.36 8.33
CA ALA A 69 -2.89 -2.20 8.04
C ALA A 69 -2.91 -2.56 6.55
N CYS A 70 -3.02 -3.85 6.25
CA CYS A 70 -2.98 -4.36 4.89
C CYS A 70 -4.12 -5.35 4.64
N PHE A 71 -4.84 -5.15 3.55
CA PHE A 71 -5.84 -6.08 3.05
C PHE A 71 -5.35 -6.71 1.74
N ARG A 72 -5.48 -8.03 1.62
CA ARG A 72 -5.16 -8.78 0.40
C ARG A 72 -6.44 -9.34 -0.19
N GLY A 73 -6.76 -8.96 -1.42
CA GLY A 73 -7.98 -9.35 -2.12
C GLY A 73 -7.74 -9.84 -3.55
N SER A 74 -8.83 -10.10 -4.27
CA SER A 74 -8.74 -10.39 -5.71
C SER A 74 -8.38 -9.14 -6.49
N GLU A 75 -7.64 -9.30 -7.60
CA GLU A 75 -7.46 -8.18 -8.55
C GLU A 75 -8.71 -7.90 -9.37
N SER A 76 -9.59 -8.88 -9.53
CA SER A 76 -10.79 -8.81 -10.36
C SER A 76 -12.07 -8.55 -9.57
N ASP A 77 -12.02 -8.72 -8.25
CA ASP A 77 -13.14 -8.45 -7.35
C ASP A 77 -12.84 -7.18 -6.56
N VAL A 78 -13.32 -6.05 -7.07
CA VAL A 78 -12.95 -4.69 -6.62
C VAL A 78 -14.13 -3.93 -5.98
N LEU A 79 -15.21 -4.65 -5.61
CA LEU A 79 -16.45 -4.10 -5.02
C LEU A 79 -16.68 -4.59 -3.59
#